data_AF-A0A7W3NJV6-F1
#
_entry.id   AF-A0A7W3NJV6-F1
#
_cell.length_a   1.000
_cell.length_b   1.000
_cell.length_c   1.000
_cell.angle_alpha   90.00
_cell.angle_beta   90.00
_cell.angle_gamma   90.00
#
_symmetry.space_group_name_H-M   'P 1'
#
loop_
_entity.id
_entity.type
_entity.pdbx_description
1 polymer ?
#
loop_
_entity_poly.entity_id
_entity_poly.type
_entity_poly.pdbx_seq_one_letter_code
_entity_poly.pdbx_strand_id
1 'polypeptide(L)'
;MANEDRSHPETVMVEISGCSKEDARLVFEALSACFVSDRGKDEVPQQLHETRPMVWLGSYEVGDPRRQGCPPVHLGSSVQADVQGGYWAVDRFRHTLDTMFTVQETCTASGDQERDLHLRLESL
;
A
#
# COMPACT_ATOMS: atom_id res chain seq x y z
N MET A 1 11.78 -15.77 25.73
CA MET A 1 12.37 -14.43 26.00
C MET A 1 12.87 -13.87 24.70
N ALA A 2 12.06 -13.05 24.04
CA ALA A 2 12.49 -11.96 23.17
C ALA A 2 11.33 -10.95 23.17
N ASN A 3 11.68 -9.73 23.55
CA ASN A 3 10.80 -8.65 23.93
C ASN A 3 10.44 -7.85 22.67
N GLU A 4 9.34 -8.18 22.00
CA GLU A 4 8.84 -7.40 20.86
C GLU A 4 7.71 -6.47 21.33
N ASP A 5 8.01 -5.68 22.35
CA ASP A 5 7.29 -4.43 22.59
C ASP A 5 7.74 -3.43 21.51
N ARG A 6 7.33 -3.67 20.26
CA ARG A 6 7.26 -2.59 19.27
C ARG A 6 6.02 -1.79 19.66
N SER A 7 6.18 -0.83 20.58
CA SER A 7 5.06 -0.07 21.18
C SER A 7 4.31 0.85 20.20
N HIS A 8 4.64 0.81 18.91
CA HIS A 8 3.88 1.45 17.85
C HIS A 8 3.75 0.46 16.70
N PRO A 9 2.53 0.15 16.21
CA PRO A 9 2.38 -0.58 14.97
C PRO A 9 2.91 0.32 13.84
N GLU A 10 4.15 0.10 13.44
CA GLU A 10 4.77 0.67 12.24
C GLU A 10 4.28 -0.06 10.98
N THR A 11 3.12 -0.68 11.07
CA THR A 11 2.48 -1.45 10.01
C THR A 11 1.32 -0.63 9.46
N VAL A 12 1.28 -0.49 8.14
CA VAL A 12 0.13 0.02 7.42
C VAL A 12 -0.56 -1.11 6.68
N MET A 13 -1.88 -1.10 6.72
CA MET A 13 -2.73 -1.96 5.94
C MET A 13 -3.13 -1.21 4.67
N VAL A 14 -3.01 -1.88 3.53
CA VAL A 14 -3.26 -1.31 2.21
C VAL A 14 -4.28 -2.17 1.50
N GLU A 15 -5.37 -1.56 1.08
CA GLU A 15 -6.40 -2.20 0.26
C GLU A 15 -6.34 -1.62 -1.14
N ILE A 16 -6.19 -2.48 -2.14
CA ILE A 16 -6.20 -2.09 -3.54
C ILE A 16 -7.50 -2.55 -4.17
N SER A 17 -8.18 -1.65 -4.87
CA SER A 17 -9.44 -1.91 -5.55
C SER A 17 -9.60 -1.02 -6.80
N GLY A 18 -10.69 -1.21 -7.54
CA GLY A 18 -11.04 -0.36 -8.68
C GLY A 18 -10.13 -0.47 -9.90
N CYS A 19 -9.28 -1.50 -9.97
CA CYS A 19 -8.32 -1.72 -11.05
C CYS A 19 -8.29 -3.20 -11.49
N SER A 20 -7.56 -3.46 -12.59
CA SER A 20 -7.30 -4.82 -13.05
C SER A 20 -6.35 -5.53 -12.10
N LYS A 21 -6.44 -6.86 -12.04
CA LYS A 21 -5.51 -7.73 -11.29
C LYS A 21 -4.03 -7.43 -11.60
N GLU A 22 -3.72 -7.10 -12.86
CA GLU A 22 -2.36 -6.77 -13.30
C GLU A 22 -1.85 -5.47 -12.66
N ASP A 23 -2.66 -4.42 -12.64
CA ASP A 23 -2.33 -3.16 -11.98
C ASP A 23 -2.16 -3.35 -10.47
N ALA A 24 -3.09 -4.07 -9.84
CA ALA A 24 -2.98 -4.40 -8.40
C ALA A 24 -1.67 -5.14 -8.10
N ARG A 25 -1.30 -6.10 -8.95
CA ARG A 25 -0.04 -6.84 -8.82
C ARG A 25 1.17 -5.89 -8.93
N LEU A 26 1.20 -5.00 -9.92
CA LEU A 26 2.28 -4.04 -10.09
C LEU A 26 2.45 -3.12 -8.88
N VAL A 27 1.34 -2.64 -8.31
CA VAL A 27 1.37 -1.83 -7.08
C VAL A 27 1.98 -2.64 -5.93
N PHE A 28 1.54 -3.87 -5.69
CA PHE A 28 2.09 -4.68 -4.61
C PHE A 28 3.55 -5.07 -4.82
N GLU A 29 3.98 -5.35 -6.06
CA GLU A 29 5.38 -5.64 -6.38
C GLU A 29 6.28 -4.44 -6.08
N ALA A 30 5.84 -3.23 -6.45
CA ALA A 30 6.59 -2.00 -6.15
C ALA A 30 6.62 -1.69 -4.65
N LEU A 31 5.50 -1.84 -3.96
CA LEU A 31 5.44 -1.69 -2.50
C LEU A 31 6.34 -2.71 -1.79
N SER A 32 6.36 -3.97 -2.23
CA SER A 32 7.24 -5.01 -1.69
C SER A 32 8.72 -4.76 -1.99
N ALA A 33 9.05 -4.02 -3.05
CA ALA A 33 10.42 -3.58 -3.29
C ALA A 33 10.89 -2.56 -2.23
N CYS A 34 10.00 -1.67 -1.79
CA CYS A 34 10.31 -0.57 -0.87
C CYS A 34 10.12 -0.92 0.61
N PHE A 35 9.16 -1.79 0.93
CA PHE A 35 8.73 -2.11 2.29
C PHE A 35 8.75 -3.62 2.53
N VAL A 36 8.84 -4.00 3.81
CA VAL A 36 8.61 -5.39 4.20
C VAL A 36 7.12 -5.64 4.14
N SER A 37 6.70 -6.64 3.36
CA SER A 37 5.31 -7.07 3.28
C SER A 37 5.15 -8.45 3.88
N ASP A 38 3.99 -8.71 4.50
CA ASP A 38 3.56 -10.06 4.84
C ASP A 38 3.27 -10.90 3.57
N ARG A 39 2.94 -10.24 2.45
CA ARG A 39 2.72 -10.92 1.18
C ARG A 39 3.99 -11.55 0.67
N GLY A 40 3.92 -12.83 0.33
CA GLY A 40 5.01 -13.53 -0.35
C GLY A 40 5.32 -12.87 -1.71
N LYS A 41 6.59 -12.88 -2.11
CA LYS A 41 7.02 -12.32 -3.42
C LYS A 41 6.33 -12.98 -4.63
N ASP A 42 5.84 -14.20 -4.46
CA ASP A 42 5.09 -14.97 -5.46
C ASP A 42 3.57 -14.88 -5.27
N GLU A 43 3.11 -14.19 -4.23
CA GLU A 43 1.68 -14.01 -3.94
C GLU A 43 1.08 -13.02 -4.93
N VAL A 44 0.53 -13.56 -6.01
CA VAL A 44 -0.18 -12.78 -7.01
C VAL A 44 -1.63 -12.56 -6.59
N PRO A 45 -2.16 -11.33 -6.70
CA PRO A 45 -3.58 -11.05 -6.57
C PRO A 45 -4.38 -12.04 -7.43
N GLN A 46 -5.31 -12.79 -6.84
CA GLN A 46 -6.17 -13.70 -7.60
C GLN A 46 -7.47 -12.99 -7.94
N GLN A 47 -7.94 -13.09 -9.19
CA GLN A 47 -9.27 -12.62 -9.58
C GLN A 47 -10.26 -13.79 -9.52
N LEU A 48 -10.94 -13.93 -8.37
CA LEU A 48 -11.83 -15.06 -8.13
C LEU A 48 -13.22 -14.87 -8.76
N HIS A 49 -13.59 -13.63 -9.06
CA HIS A 49 -14.88 -13.28 -9.67
C HIS A 49 -14.68 -12.21 -10.74
N GLU A 50 -15.31 -12.37 -11.90
CA GLU A 50 -15.19 -11.44 -13.03
C GLU A 50 -16.11 -10.21 -12.91
N THR A 51 -17.16 -10.29 -12.07
CA THR A 51 -18.24 -9.30 -12.01
C THR A 51 -18.33 -8.55 -10.67
N ARG A 52 -17.62 -9.00 -9.64
CA ARG A 52 -17.60 -8.32 -8.34
C ARG A 52 -16.35 -7.47 -8.22
N PRO A 53 -16.45 -6.23 -7.69
CA PRO A 53 -15.27 -5.44 -7.41
C PRO A 53 -14.38 -6.23 -6.46
N MET A 54 -13.15 -6.48 -6.91
CA MET A 54 -12.20 -7.22 -6.12
C MET A 54 -11.36 -6.27 -5.29
N VAL A 55 -11.13 -6.68 -4.06
CA VAL A 55 -10.27 -5.97 -3.11
C VAL A 55 -9.14 -6.89 -2.73
N TRP A 56 -7.92 -6.37 -2.81
CA TRP A 56 -6.72 -7.09 -2.42
C TRP A 56 -6.07 -6.36 -1.25
N LEU A 57 -5.81 -7.07 -0.16
CA LEU A 57 -5.28 -6.49 1.07
C LEU A 57 -3.82 -6.88 1.29
N GLY A 58 -2.95 -5.94 1.62
CA GLY A 58 -1.55 -6.20 1.97
C GLY A 58 -1.10 -5.35 3.16
N SER A 59 -0.35 -5.97 4.07
CA SER A 59 0.26 -5.28 5.21
C SER A 59 1.72 -4.97 4.93
N TYR A 60 2.15 -3.75 5.28
CA TYR A 60 3.49 -3.23 5.01
C TYR A 60 4.11 -2.60 6.25
N GLU A 61 5.32 -3.00 6.61
CA GLU A 61 6.09 -2.33 7.67
C GLU A 61 6.86 -1.14 7.09
N VAL A 62 6.66 0.04 7.68
CA VAL A 62 7.25 1.31 7.23
C VAL A 62 8.38 1.84 8.12
N GLY A 63 8.69 1.10 9.20
CA GLY A 63 9.74 1.43 10.16
C GLY A 63 11.14 1.53 9.55
N ASP A 64 11.48 0.62 8.62
CA ASP A 64 12.78 0.62 7.93
C ASP A 64 12.58 0.52 6.40
N PRO A 65 12.67 1.64 5.65
CA PRO A 65 12.53 1.60 4.21
C PRO A 65 13.71 0.85 3.61
N ARG A 66 13.43 -0.15 2.78
CA ARG A 66 14.47 -0.84 2.01
C ARG A 66 15.16 0.22 1.16
N ARG A 67 16.47 0.38 1.35
CA ARG A 67 17.32 1.42 0.73
C ARG A 67 17.43 1.32 -0.80
N GLN A 68 16.71 0.39 -1.41
CA GLN A 68 16.70 0.13 -2.84
C GLN A 68 15.63 1.02 -3.46
N GLY A 69 16.06 1.97 -4.29
CA GLY A 69 15.18 2.95 -4.92
C GLY A 69 13.95 2.29 -5.54
N CYS A 70 12.79 2.82 -5.20
CA CYS A 70 11.52 2.34 -5.69
C CYS A 70 11.39 2.64 -7.19
N PRO A 71 11.26 1.64 -8.06
CA PRO A 71 11.13 1.90 -9.49
C PRO A 71 9.77 2.56 -9.79
N PRO A 72 9.71 3.49 -10.76
CA PRO A 72 8.44 4.02 -11.24
C PRO A 72 7.61 2.88 -11.84
N VAL A 73 6.30 2.92 -11.60
CA VAL A 73 5.38 1.88 -12.04
C VAL A 73 4.43 2.45 -13.07
N HIS A 74 4.24 1.72 -14.16
CA HIS A 74 3.29 2.08 -15.20
C HIS A 74 2.00 1.28 -15.00
N LEU A 75 1.00 1.95 -14.46
CA LEU A 75 -0.38 1.47 -14.35
C LEU A 75 -1.12 1.72 -15.66
N GLY A 76 -1.93 0.74 -16.08
CA GLY A 76 -2.82 0.85 -17.24
C GLY A 76 -4.08 1.65 -16.95
N SER A 77 -4.44 1.83 -15.68
CA SER A 77 -5.60 2.61 -15.24
C SER A 77 -5.40 3.16 -13.82
N SER A 78 -6.24 4.12 -13.43
CA SER A 78 -6.23 4.66 -12.06
C SER A 78 -6.59 3.57 -11.05
N VAL A 79 -5.73 3.37 -10.04
CA VAL A 79 -5.90 2.38 -8.98
C VAL A 79 -6.43 3.06 -7.72
N GLN A 80 -7.44 2.49 -7.06
CA GLN A 80 -7.86 2.94 -5.74
C GLN A 80 -7.05 2.21 -4.69
N ALA A 81 -6.48 2.96 -3.75
CA ALA A 81 -5.65 2.45 -2.66
C ALA A 81 -6.11 3.07 -1.34
N ASP A 82 -6.64 2.25 -0.44
CA ASP A 82 -7.03 2.65 0.90
C ASP A 82 -5.91 2.27 1.86
N VAL A 83 -5.38 3.23 2.61
CA VAL A 83 -4.22 3.05 3.49
C VAL A 83 -4.63 3.36 4.93
N GLN A 84 -4.48 2.38 5.80
CA GLN A 84 -4.89 2.44 7.20
C GLN A 84 -3.72 2.11 8.12
N GLY A 85 -3.56 2.86 9.20
CA GLY A 85 -2.54 2.56 10.20
C GLY A 85 -2.26 3.74 11.11
N GLY A 86 -1.13 3.69 11.83
CA GLY A 86 -0.71 4.80 12.68
C GLY A 86 -0.45 6.08 11.87
N TYR A 87 -0.76 7.25 12.44
CA TYR A 87 -0.63 8.55 11.75
C TYR A 87 0.73 8.75 11.06
N TRP A 88 1.83 8.48 11.79
CA TRP A 88 3.20 8.55 11.27
C TRP A 88 3.47 7.54 10.16
N ALA A 89 2.95 6.32 10.33
CA ALA A 89 3.19 5.22 9.41
C ALA A 89 2.52 5.49 8.04
N VAL A 90 1.28 5.96 8.09
CA VAL A 90 0.48 6.32 6.92
C VAL A 90 1.07 7.51 6.17
N ASP A 91 1.52 8.55 6.89
CA ASP A 91 2.14 9.72 6.27
C ASP A 91 3.44 9.37 5.55
N ARG A 92 4.29 8.56 6.20
CA ARG A 92 5.53 8.05 5.61
C ARG A 92 5.27 7.16 4.40
N PHE A 93 4.27 6.29 4.47
CA PHE A 93 3.86 5.42 3.37
C PHE A 93 3.41 6.23 2.15
N ARG A 94 2.56 7.23 2.36
CA ARG A 94 2.13 8.18 1.32
C ARG A 94 3.31 8.88 0.67
N HIS A 95 4.27 9.38 1.46
CA HIS A 95 5.43 10.07 0.93
C HIS A 95 6.28 9.15 0.02
N THR A 96 6.38 7.86 0.34
CA THR A 96 7.05 6.90 -0.55
C THR A 96 6.24 6.63 -1.80
N LEU A 97 4.91 6.50 -1.70
CA LEU A 97 4.03 6.34 -2.87
C LEU A 97 4.20 7.49 -3.87
N ASP A 98 4.32 8.73 -3.39
CA ASP A 98 4.52 9.94 -4.21
C ASP A 98 5.79 9.88 -5.08
N THR A 99 6.78 9.07 -4.68
CA THR A 99 8.01 8.88 -5.47
C THR A 99 7.85 7.88 -6.63
N MET A 100 6.81 7.05 -6.61
CA MET A 100 6.57 5.97 -7.59
C MET A 100 5.35 6.21 -8.49
N PHE A 101 4.36 6.94 -7.96
CA PHE A 101 3.05 7.14 -8.55
C PHE A 101 2.64 8.60 -8.41
N THR A 102 1.76 9.04 -9.30
CA THR A 102 0.97 10.24 -9.07
C THR A 102 -0.10 9.90 -8.02
N VAL A 103 0.05 10.41 -6.79
CA VAL A 103 -0.86 10.12 -5.67
C VAL A 103 -1.88 11.24 -5.52
N GLN A 104 -3.17 10.92 -5.73
CA GLN A 104 -4.28 11.82 -5.45
C GLN A 104 -5.02 11.39 -4.18
N GLU A 105 -5.05 12.25 -3.18
CA GLU A 105 -5.86 12.03 -1.98
C GLU A 105 -7.32 12.38 -2.27
N THR A 106 -8.20 11.39 -2.14
CA THR A 106 -9.64 11.54 -2.40
C THR A 106 -10.43 11.74 -1.12
N CYS A 107 -10.00 11.13 -0.02
CA CYS A 107 -10.62 11.28 1.30
C CYS A 107 -9.61 10.94 2.40
N THR A 108 -9.80 11.53 3.58
CA THR A 108 -8.99 11.24 4.77
C THR A 108 -9.87 11.16 6.00
N ALA A 109 -9.71 10.11 6.79
CA ALA A 109 -10.26 10.02 8.14
C ALA A 109 -9.12 9.88 9.15
N SER A 110 -9.26 10.49 10.32
CA SER A 110 -8.24 10.41 11.37
C SER A 110 -8.93 10.21 12.71
N GLY A 111 -8.50 9.18 13.44
CA GLY A 111 -8.84 8.93 14.83
C GLY A 111 -7.77 9.46 15.79
N ASP A 112 -7.83 9.03 17.04
CA ASP A 112 -6.92 9.50 18.11
C ASP A 112 -5.46 9.07 17.86
N GLN A 113 -5.26 7.88 17.27
CA GLN A 113 -3.93 7.33 16.97
C GLN A 113 -3.81 6.73 15.56
N GLU A 114 -4.95 6.55 14.87
CA GLU A 114 -5.04 5.89 13.58
C GLU A 114 -5.43 6.90 12.49
N ARG A 115 -4.94 6.68 11.28
CA ARG A 115 -5.24 7.47 10.09
C ARG A 115 -5.64 6.52 8.97
N ASP A 116 -6.66 6.93 8.25
CA ASP A 116 -7.17 6.29 7.06
C ASP A 116 -7.09 7.29 5.90
N LEU A 117 -6.46 6.87 4.80
CA LEU A 117 -6.30 7.65 3.58
C LEU A 117 -6.88 6.87 2.41
N HIS A 118 -7.84 7.47 1.73
CA HIS A 118 -8.34 7.00 0.45
C HIS A 118 -7.57 7.68 -0.67
N LEU A 119 -6.70 6.92 -1.34
CA LEU A 119 -5.82 7.41 -2.39
C LEU A 119 -6.25 6.87 -3.76
N ARG A 120 -5.98 7.65 -4.80
CA ARG A 120 -5.98 7.22 -6.18
C ARG A 120 -4.55 7.30 -6.70
N LEU A 121 -4.03 6.17 -7.16
CA LEU A 121 -2.71 6.04 -7.74
C LEU A 121 -2.81 6.04 -9.26
N GLU A 122 -1.98 6.84 -9.89
CA GLU A 122 -1.85 6.89 -11.36
C GLU A 122 -0.37 6.79 -11.73
N SER A 123 -0.10 6.41 -12.97
CA SER A 123 1.26 6.43 -13.51
C SER A 123 1.87 7.84 -13.44
N LEU A 124 3.17 7.93 -13.14
CA LEU A 124 3.95 9.16 -13.28
C LEU A 124 4.11 9.59 -14.75
#